data_AF-A0A397ASW3-F1
#
_entry.id   AF-A0A397ASW3-F1
#
_cell.length_a   1.000
_cell.length_b   1.000
_cell.length_c   1.000
_cell.angle_alpha   90.00
_cell.angle_beta   90.00
_cell.angle_gamma   90.00
#
_symmetry.space_group_name_H-M   'P 1'
#
loop_
_entity.id
_entity.type
_entity.pdbx_description
1 polymer ?
#
loop_
_entity_poly.entity_id
_entity_poly.type
_entity_poly.pdbx_seq_one_letter_code
_entity_poly.pdbx_strand_id
1 'polypeptide(L)'
;MVQTMKALNTSYPDVVDLFVAQDVYGLPYPPELQCEEDAEGVAVPCKQYVLRITNESTLDADRPEVFISGALHGNERVGPQATIELALLLVEYATTFTTSSASSDPDHVRRSKAWLHRNDIYDGMISRAVNELWRDHLFQLAVTFHGGMRCVTYEWGAPNHMQGYGPYPAHKTTYNNQTHRAFNILVETSDLKRPAQTALGLRSSLYDVDLQVRTTGGRTIVF
;
A
#
# COMPACT_ATOMS: atom_id res chain seq x y z
N MET A 1 -6.25 -9.36 6.04
CA MET A 1 -5.34 -8.75 5.04
C MET A 1 -4.69 -9.82 4.15
N VAL A 2 -3.78 -10.67 4.64
CA VAL A 2 -3.14 -11.72 3.80
C VAL A 2 -4.17 -12.66 3.15
N GLN A 3 -5.15 -13.15 3.93
CA GLN A 3 -6.24 -13.96 3.39
C GLN A 3 -7.08 -13.22 2.34
N THR A 4 -7.27 -11.90 2.50
CA THR A 4 -7.95 -11.05 1.52
C THR A 4 -7.17 -10.98 0.21
N MET A 5 -5.85 -10.79 0.28
CA MET A 5 -4.98 -10.81 -0.91
C MET A 5 -5.05 -12.17 -1.61
N LYS A 6 -4.96 -13.28 -0.85
CA LYS A 6 -5.07 -14.65 -1.38
C LYS A 6 -6.44 -14.89 -2.05
N ALA A 7 -7.51 -14.39 -1.43
CA ALA A 7 -8.86 -14.47 -1.99
C ALA A 7 -9.01 -13.65 -3.28
N LEU A 8 -8.44 -12.43 -3.34
CA LEU A 8 -8.42 -11.61 -4.56
C LEU A 8 -7.71 -12.33 -5.70
N ASN A 9 -6.51 -12.86 -5.44
CA ASN A 9 -5.74 -13.62 -6.43
C ASN A 9 -6.51 -14.83 -6.97
N THR A 10 -7.21 -15.54 -6.08
CA THR A 10 -8.00 -16.72 -6.45
C THR A 10 -9.27 -16.36 -7.22
N SER A 11 -9.92 -15.25 -6.85
CA SER A 11 -11.22 -14.85 -7.43
C SER A 11 -11.08 -14.10 -8.75
N TYR A 12 -9.94 -13.45 -8.98
CA TYR A 12 -9.69 -12.59 -10.13
C TYR A 12 -8.33 -12.85 -10.79
N PRO A 13 -8.02 -14.10 -11.18
CA PRO A 13 -6.68 -14.49 -11.64
C PRO A 13 -6.25 -13.81 -12.96
N ASP A 14 -7.19 -13.29 -13.75
CA ASP A 14 -6.89 -12.58 -15.00
C ASP A 14 -6.37 -11.14 -14.78
N VAL A 15 -6.59 -10.60 -13.57
CA VAL A 15 -6.26 -9.20 -13.24
C VAL A 15 -5.45 -9.03 -11.96
N VAL A 16 -5.37 -10.05 -11.10
CA VAL A 16 -4.62 -10.04 -9.86
C VAL A 16 -3.56 -11.13 -9.91
N ASP A 17 -2.32 -10.75 -9.62
CA ASP A 17 -1.24 -11.66 -9.26
C ASP A 17 -0.75 -11.33 -7.84
N LEU A 18 -0.48 -12.36 -7.05
CA LEU A 18 0.00 -12.26 -5.68
C LEU A 18 1.26 -13.07 -5.51
N PHE A 19 2.35 -12.38 -5.17
CA PHE A 19 3.63 -13.01 -4.90
C PHE A 19 4.25 -12.53 -3.59
N VAL A 20 5.27 -13.26 -3.14
CA VAL A 20 6.07 -12.93 -1.96
C VAL A 20 7.41 -12.41 -2.46
N ALA A 21 7.77 -11.18 -2.09
CA ALA A 21 8.99 -10.53 -2.58
C ALA A 21 10.26 -11.34 -2.21
N GLN A 22 10.28 -11.97 -1.04
CA GLN A 22 11.42 -12.80 -0.66
C GLN A 22 11.60 -14.02 -1.55
N ASP A 23 10.52 -14.67 -1.96
CA ASP A 23 10.60 -15.84 -2.85
C ASP A 23 11.04 -15.43 -4.26
N VAL A 24 10.50 -14.32 -4.78
CA VAL A 24 10.82 -13.82 -6.14
C VAL A 24 12.25 -13.31 -6.23
N TYR A 25 12.72 -12.56 -5.24
CA TYR A 25 14.02 -11.90 -5.27
C TYR A 25 15.12 -12.62 -4.47
N GLY A 26 14.83 -13.79 -3.91
CA GLY A 26 15.78 -14.55 -3.10
C GLY A 26 16.24 -13.84 -1.82
N LEU A 27 15.34 -13.07 -1.20
CA LEU A 27 15.63 -12.36 0.05
C LEU A 27 15.51 -13.31 1.24
N PRO A 28 16.32 -13.14 2.30
CA PRO A 28 16.24 -14.03 3.45
C PRO A 28 14.95 -13.81 4.25
N TYR A 29 14.55 -14.85 4.97
CA TYR A 29 13.51 -14.79 5.99
C TYR A 29 14.16 -14.64 7.36
N PRO A 30 14.13 -13.46 8.00
CA PRO A 30 14.76 -13.29 9.31
C PRO A 30 14.05 -14.17 10.35
N PRO A 31 14.75 -15.10 11.03
CA PRO A 31 14.13 -16.06 11.95
C PRO A 31 13.45 -15.39 13.16
N GLU A 32 13.89 -14.19 13.53
CA GLU A 32 13.29 -13.36 14.59
C GLU A 32 11.93 -12.76 14.20
N LEU A 33 11.58 -12.72 12.91
CA LEU A 33 10.33 -12.18 12.41
C LEU A 33 9.33 -13.29 12.10
N GLN A 34 8.48 -13.57 13.08
CA GLN A 34 7.41 -14.54 12.96
C GLN A 34 6.04 -13.85 12.94
N CYS A 35 5.20 -14.26 12.00
CA CYS A 35 3.87 -13.75 11.75
C CYS A 35 2.86 -14.89 11.86
N GLU A 36 1.62 -14.57 12.24
CA GLU A 36 0.50 -15.51 12.24
C GLU A 36 -0.27 -15.29 10.93
N GLU A 37 -0.23 -16.26 10.00
CA GLU A 37 -0.92 -16.16 8.70
C GLU A 37 -2.29 -16.84 8.67
N ASP A 38 -2.53 -17.76 9.59
CA ASP A 38 -3.70 -18.63 9.65
C ASP A 38 -4.50 -18.40 10.94
N ALA A 39 -5.72 -18.96 10.99
CA ALA A 39 -6.62 -18.78 12.13
C ALA A 39 -6.17 -19.61 13.34
N GLU A 40 -5.32 -20.60 13.08
CA GLU A 40 -4.70 -21.52 14.02
C GLU A 40 -3.58 -20.85 14.82
N GLY A 41 -3.12 -19.67 14.40
CA GLY A 41 -2.12 -18.86 15.10
C GLY A 41 -0.72 -19.49 15.02
N VAL A 42 -0.44 -20.27 13.97
CA VAL A 42 0.86 -20.90 13.80
C VAL A 42 1.86 -19.82 13.37
N ALA A 43 2.93 -19.68 14.17
CA ALA A 43 4.03 -18.79 13.85
C ALA A 43 4.75 -19.29 12.59
N VAL A 44 4.75 -18.46 11.55
CA VAL A 44 5.48 -18.68 10.30
C VAL A 44 6.36 -17.48 9.99
N PRO A 45 7.43 -17.63 9.18
CA PRO A 45 8.25 -16.50 8.80
C PRO A 45 7.41 -15.38 8.16
N CYS A 46 7.63 -14.15 8.58
CA CYS A 46 6.91 -13.00 8.04
C CYS A 46 7.23 -12.79 6.56
N LYS A 47 6.18 -12.62 5.74
CA LYS A 47 6.28 -12.46 4.29
C LYS A 47 5.92 -11.04 3.87
N GLN A 48 6.67 -10.47 2.94
CA GLN A 48 6.28 -9.24 2.24
C GLN A 48 5.51 -9.62 0.98
N TYR A 49 4.19 -9.57 1.08
CA TYR A 49 3.29 -9.81 -0.03
C TYR A 49 3.22 -8.60 -0.96
N VAL A 50 3.22 -8.85 -2.26
CA VAL A 50 3.01 -7.85 -3.30
C VAL A 50 1.81 -8.29 -4.12
N LEU A 51 0.83 -7.39 -4.22
CA LEU A 51 -0.36 -7.58 -5.03
C LEU A 51 -0.21 -6.76 -6.30
N ARG A 52 -0.02 -7.41 -7.44
CA ARG A 52 0.04 -6.78 -8.75
C ARG A 52 -1.36 -6.82 -9.37
N ILE A 53 -1.89 -5.66 -9.70
CA ILE A 53 -3.23 -5.51 -10.28
C ILE A 53 -3.08 -4.94 -11.67
N THR A 54 -3.27 -5.77 -12.70
CA THR A 54 -3.20 -5.36 -14.10
C THR A 54 -3.83 -6.42 -14.99
N ASN A 55 -4.39 -6.01 -16.13
CA ASN A 55 -4.75 -6.97 -17.16
C ASN A 55 -3.50 -7.31 -17.99
N GLU A 56 -2.89 -8.45 -17.72
CA GLU A 56 -1.65 -8.90 -18.37
C GLU A 56 -1.79 -9.03 -19.89
N SER A 57 -2.97 -9.38 -20.40
CA SER A 57 -3.19 -9.54 -21.85
C SER A 57 -3.05 -8.23 -22.64
N THR A 58 -3.14 -7.09 -21.95
CA THR A 58 -2.93 -5.74 -22.53
C THR A 58 -1.55 -5.18 -22.18
N LEU A 59 -0.66 -6.05 -21.69
CA LEU A 59 0.79 -5.96 -21.61
C LEU A 59 1.53 -5.12 -22.65
N ASP A 60 1.91 -3.87 -22.42
CA ASP A 60 2.87 -3.21 -23.31
C ASP A 60 3.98 -2.48 -22.54
N ALA A 61 5.06 -2.13 -23.24
CA ALA A 61 6.25 -1.53 -22.67
C ALA A 61 6.07 -0.05 -22.24
N ASP A 62 5.01 0.60 -22.70
CA ASP A 62 4.71 2.00 -22.39
C ASP A 62 3.69 2.15 -21.26
N ARG A 63 3.04 1.05 -20.86
CA ARG A 63 2.02 1.05 -19.83
C ARG A 63 2.59 1.53 -18.49
N PRO A 64 2.00 2.57 -17.90
CA PRO A 64 2.54 3.10 -16.67
C PRO A 64 2.32 2.18 -15.48
N GLU A 65 3.33 2.12 -14.60
CA GLU A 65 3.26 1.40 -13.33
C GLU A 65 3.16 2.36 -12.15
N VAL A 66 2.31 2.02 -11.18
CA VAL A 66 2.09 2.80 -9.96
C VAL A 66 2.36 1.93 -8.75
N PHE A 67 3.22 2.41 -7.85
CA PHE A 67 3.52 1.76 -6.58
C PHE A 67 2.63 2.32 -5.46
N ILE A 68 1.96 1.46 -4.72
CA ILE A 68 1.14 1.88 -3.56
C ILE A 68 1.51 1.00 -2.36
N SER A 69 1.82 1.64 -1.24
CA SER A 69 2.15 0.91 0.00
C SER A 69 1.60 1.60 1.24
N GLY A 70 1.60 0.86 2.35
CA GLY A 70 1.18 1.32 3.68
C GLY A 70 1.90 0.54 4.78
N ALA A 71 1.97 1.11 5.98
CA ALA A 71 2.78 0.62 7.11
C ALA A 71 4.24 0.31 6.75
N LEU A 72 4.89 1.23 6.03
CA LEU A 72 6.34 1.40 6.16
C LEU A 72 6.73 1.57 7.62
N HIS A 73 5.79 2.12 8.39
CA HIS A 73 5.85 2.27 9.81
C HIS A 73 4.92 1.26 10.50
N GLY A 74 5.47 0.27 11.22
CA GLY A 74 4.71 -0.86 11.76
C GLY A 74 3.52 -0.47 12.65
N ASN A 75 3.66 0.64 13.37
CA ASN A 75 2.62 1.18 14.24
C ASN A 75 1.58 2.06 13.52
N GLU A 76 1.76 2.40 12.24
CA GLU A 76 0.87 3.26 11.46
C GLU A 76 -0.20 2.41 10.75
N ARG A 77 -1.29 2.14 11.46
CA ARG A 77 -2.23 1.06 11.10
C ARG A 77 -3.29 1.43 10.07
N VAL A 78 -3.50 2.73 9.83
CA VAL A 78 -4.46 3.22 8.84
C VAL A 78 -3.93 3.00 7.42
N GLY A 79 -2.63 3.20 7.20
CA GLY A 79 -2.02 3.08 5.87
C GLY A 79 -2.25 1.74 5.16
N PRO A 80 -1.98 0.58 5.80
CA PRO A 80 -2.26 -0.72 5.21
C PRO A 80 -3.74 -0.94 4.88
N GLN A 81 -4.65 -0.32 5.64
CA GLN A 81 -6.08 -0.45 5.36
C GLN A 81 -6.46 0.37 4.14
N ALA A 82 -5.94 1.59 4.02
CA ALA A 82 -6.13 2.40 2.82
C ALA A 82 -5.61 1.68 1.57
N THR A 83 -4.44 1.03 1.66
CA THR A 83 -3.86 0.25 0.54
C THR A 83 -4.75 -0.93 0.14
N ILE A 84 -5.23 -1.75 1.09
CA ILE A 84 -6.05 -2.92 0.74
C ILE A 84 -7.46 -2.56 0.27
N GLU A 85 -8.07 -1.50 0.83
CA GLU A 85 -9.38 -1.02 0.37
C GLU A 85 -9.29 -0.42 -1.04
N LEU A 86 -8.20 0.29 -1.36
CA LEU A 86 -7.96 0.75 -2.72
C LEU A 86 -7.77 -0.43 -3.69
N ALA A 87 -7.03 -1.47 -3.29
CA ALA A 87 -6.87 -2.68 -4.10
C ALA A 87 -8.23 -3.36 -4.37
N LEU A 88 -9.08 -3.50 -3.34
CA LEU A 88 -10.43 -4.04 -3.48
C LEU A 88 -11.26 -3.23 -4.47
N LEU A 89 -11.25 -1.90 -4.35
CA LEU A 89 -11.94 -0.99 -5.24
C LEU A 89 -11.47 -1.15 -6.70
N LEU A 90 -10.15 -1.15 -6.93
CA LEU A 90 -9.58 -1.28 -8.28
C LEU A 90 -9.97 -2.60 -8.94
N VAL A 91 -9.90 -3.72 -8.21
CA VAL A 91 -10.25 -5.05 -8.74
C VAL A 91 -11.76 -5.16 -9.03
N GLU A 92 -12.61 -4.66 -8.13
CA GLU A 92 -14.07 -4.66 -8.32
C GLU A 92 -14.47 -3.85 -9.55
N TYR A 93 -13.89 -2.67 -9.74
CA TYR A 93 -14.18 -1.84 -10.91
C TYR A 93 -13.59 -2.41 -12.19
N ALA A 94 -12.37 -2.95 -12.16
CA ALA A 94 -11.75 -3.58 -13.33
C ALA A 94 -12.58 -4.76 -13.87
N THR A 95 -13.29 -5.47 -12.99
CA THR A 95 -14.08 -6.67 -13.35
C THR A 95 -15.54 -6.32 -13.69
N THR A 96 -16.08 -5.26 -13.08
CA THR A 96 -17.41 -4.73 -13.42
C THR A 96 -17.42 -3.99 -14.76
N PHE A 97 -16.30 -3.38 -15.17
CA PHE A 97 -16.19 -2.74 -16.49
C PHE A 97 -15.97 -3.73 -17.65
N THR A 98 -15.44 -4.93 -17.38
CA THR A 98 -15.21 -5.96 -18.42
C THR A 98 -16.40 -6.87 -18.64
N THR A 99 -17.30 -6.98 -17.65
CA THR A 99 -18.55 -7.73 -17.75
C THR A 99 -19.72 -6.75 -17.82
N SER A 100 -20.34 -6.60 -18.99
CA SER A 100 -21.53 -5.75 -19.17
C SER A 100 -22.79 -6.33 -18.50
N SER A 101 -22.67 -6.75 -17.24
CA SER A 101 -23.75 -7.21 -16.37
C SER A 101 -23.33 -6.93 -14.92
N ALA A 102 -23.47 -5.68 -14.50
CA ALA A 102 -23.34 -5.32 -13.10
C ALA A 102 -24.48 -5.97 -12.31
N SER A 103 -24.22 -7.15 -11.71
CA SER A 103 -25.01 -7.55 -10.54
C SER A 103 -24.48 -6.72 -9.38
N SER A 104 -25.28 -5.76 -8.92
CA SER A 104 -25.05 -5.06 -7.66
C SER A 104 -25.14 -6.08 -6.52
N ASP A 105 -24.03 -6.71 -6.16
CA ASP A 105 -23.93 -7.57 -4.98
C ASP A 105 -23.34 -6.77 -3.81
N PRO A 106 -24.17 -6.15 -2.96
CA PRO A 106 -23.73 -5.40 -1.79
C PRO A 106 -23.02 -6.24 -0.72
N ASP A 107 -22.99 -7.58 -0.85
CA ASP A 107 -22.30 -8.45 0.11
C ASP A 107 -20.79 -8.57 -0.14
N HIS A 108 -20.28 -8.22 -1.33
CA HIS A 108 -18.83 -8.25 -1.61
C HIS A 108 -18.08 -7.18 -0.80
N VAL A 109 -18.62 -5.95 -0.74
CA VAL A 109 -18.10 -4.82 0.05
C VAL A 109 -18.17 -5.06 1.57
N ARG A 110 -19.00 -6.01 2.02
CA ARG A 110 -19.18 -6.33 3.45
C ARG A 110 -18.08 -7.23 4.02
N ARG A 111 -17.36 -7.99 3.19
CA ARG A 111 -16.32 -8.95 3.62
C ARG A 111 -14.98 -8.32 4.01
N SER A 112 -14.76 -7.04 3.72
CA SER A 112 -13.53 -6.30 4.08
C SER A 112 -13.38 -6.03 5.59
N LYS A 113 -14.43 -6.24 6.39
CA LYS A 113 -14.59 -5.69 7.75
C LYS A 113 -13.93 -6.48 8.90
N ALA A 114 -13.07 -7.46 8.65
CA ALA A 114 -12.77 -8.46 9.69
C ALA A 114 -11.30 -8.72 10.02
N TRP A 115 -10.31 -7.84 9.77
CA TRP A 115 -8.92 -8.27 10.03
C TRP A 115 -7.98 -7.16 10.47
N LEU A 116 -7.69 -7.10 11.77
CA LEU A 116 -6.70 -6.16 12.31
C LEU A 116 -6.00 -6.74 13.56
N HIS A 117 -5.06 -7.66 13.36
CA HIS A 117 -4.04 -7.94 14.36
C HIS A 117 -2.63 -8.07 13.78
N ARG A 118 -1.70 -7.47 14.54
CA ARG A 118 -0.24 -7.60 14.58
C ARG A 118 0.52 -7.62 13.26
N ASN A 119 1.09 -6.46 12.92
CA ASN A 119 2.32 -6.38 12.11
C ASN A 119 3.08 -5.13 12.55
N ASP A 120 3.73 -5.19 13.71
CA ASP A 120 4.74 -4.20 14.11
C ASP A 120 6.10 -4.73 13.62
N ILE A 121 6.47 -4.48 12.37
CA ILE A 121 7.82 -4.81 11.90
C ILE A 121 8.34 -3.63 11.09
N TYR A 122 9.23 -2.86 11.70
CA TYR A 122 10.24 -2.14 10.96
C TYR A 122 11.46 -3.04 10.91
N ASP A 123 11.81 -3.51 9.74
CA ASP A 123 13.04 -4.24 9.53
C ASP A 123 13.67 -3.82 8.20
N GLY A 124 15.01 -3.88 8.14
CA GLY A 124 15.75 -3.70 6.90
C GLY A 124 15.28 -4.62 5.78
N MET A 125 14.60 -5.72 6.09
CA MET A 125 13.97 -6.59 5.11
C MET A 125 12.91 -5.88 4.24
N ILE A 126 12.03 -5.07 4.83
CA ILE A 126 11.00 -4.34 4.08
C ILE A 126 11.67 -3.37 3.09
N SER A 127 12.72 -2.68 3.53
CA SER A 127 13.46 -1.76 2.66
C SER A 127 14.16 -2.49 1.50
N ARG A 128 14.66 -3.71 1.74
CA ARG A 128 15.25 -4.55 0.67
C ARG A 128 14.20 -5.01 -0.33
N ALA A 129 13.07 -5.52 0.14
CA ALA A 129 11.96 -5.95 -0.71
C ALA A 129 11.46 -4.81 -1.60
N VAL A 130 11.24 -3.62 -1.02
CA VAL A 130 10.88 -2.42 -1.79
C VAL A 130 11.99 -2.08 -2.78
N ASN A 131 13.25 -2.05 -2.36
CA ASN A 131 14.37 -1.73 -3.27
C ASN A 131 14.46 -2.71 -4.47
N GLU A 132 14.20 -4.01 -4.30
CA GLU A 132 14.20 -4.95 -5.43
C GLU A 132 13.02 -4.70 -6.38
N LEU A 133 11.82 -4.39 -5.86
CA LEU A 133 10.68 -3.97 -6.71
C LEU A 133 11.05 -2.74 -7.56
N TRP A 134 11.68 -1.73 -6.97
CA TRP A 134 12.08 -0.51 -7.69
C TRP A 134 13.23 -0.73 -8.69
N ARG A 135 13.93 -1.87 -8.64
CA ARG A 135 14.93 -2.26 -9.64
C ARG A 135 14.34 -3.05 -10.80
N ASP A 136 13.30 -3.82 -10.52
CA ASP A 136 12.64 -4.70 -11.47
C ASP A 136 11.51 -3.98 -12.25
N HIS A 137 10.96 -2.91 -11.67
CA HIS A 137 9.84 -2.14 -12.21
C HIS A 137 10.21 -0.70 -12.52
N LEU A 138 9.48 -0.08 -13.46
CA LEU A 138 9.58 1.35 -13.75
C LEU A 138 8.35 2.10 -13.23
N PHE A 139 8.28 2.33 -11.93
CA PHE A 139 7.18 3.10 -11.33
C PHE A 139 7.27 4.59 -11.69
N GLN A 140 6.23 5.15 -12.31
CA GLN A 140 6.12 6.60 -12.58
C GLN A 140 5.43 7.37 -11.44
N LEU A 141 4.66 6.68 -10.60
CA LEU A 141 4.01 7.27 -9.44
C LEU A 141 4.13 6.32 -8.26
N ALA A 142 4.47 6.86 -7.10
CA ALA A 142 4.34 6.13 -5.84
C ALA A 142 3.46 6.88 -4.86
N VAL A 143 2.65 6.13 -4.11
CA VAL A 143 1.88 6.65 -2.98
C VAL A 143 2.16 5.78 -1.75
N THR A 144 2.65 6.39 -0.68
CA THR A 144 2.85 5.71 0.60
C THR A 144 1.91 6.29 1.66
N PHE A 145 1.09 5.44 2.26
CA PHE A 145 0.16 5.85 3.31
C PHE A 145 0.78 5.70 4.70
N HIS A 146 0.70 6.76 5.48
CA HIS A 146 1.25 6.92 6.82
C HIS A 146 0.19 7.38 7.84
N GLY A 147 0.57 7.42 9.12
CA GLY A 147 -0.25 8.00 10.18
C GLY A 147 0.59 8.71 11.24
N GLY A 148 -0.04 9.64 11.97
CA GLY A 148 0.59 10.55 12.93
C GLY A 148 0.45 12.02 12.57
N MET A 149 -0.05 12.34 11.38
CA MET A 149 -0.52 13.66 10.98
C MET A 149 -1.57 13.56 9.86
N ARG A 150 -2.11 14.69 9.41
CA ARG A 150 -3.00 14.77 8.25
C ARG A 150 -2.49 15.76 7.22
N CYS A 151 -1.84 15.24 6.18
CA CYS A 151 -1.28 16.04 5.10
C CYS A 151 -1.01 15.19 3.87
N VAL A 152 -0.85 15.87 2.73
CA VAL A 152 -0.24 15.31 1.55
C VAL A 152 1.12 15.98 1.42
N THR A 153 2.18 15.18 1.44
CA THR A 153 3.55 15.66 1.30
C THR A 153 4.17 15.03 0.06
N TYR A 154 5.19 15.70 -0.43
CA TYR A 154 5.97 15.31 -1.59
C TYR A 154 7.42 15.63 -1.27
N GLU A 155 8.32 15.25 -2.17
CA GLU A 155 9.73 15.44 -1.96
C GLU A 155 10.08 16.93 -1.83
N TRP A 156 11.00 17.30 -0.94
CA TRP A 156 12.02 16.46 -0.30
C TRP A 156 11.76 16.25 1.20
N GLY A 157 11.97 15.02 1.69
CA GLY A 157 11.67 14.64 3.08
C GLY A 157 12.61 15.20 4.16
N ALA A 158 13.69 15.91 3.78
CA ALA A 158 14.59 16.58 4.72
C ALA A 158 15.33 17.73 4.02
N PRO A 159 15.76 18.80 4.73
CA PRO A 159 16.40 19.97 4.13
C PRO A 159 17.84 19.72 3.67
N ASN A 160 18.41 18.54 3.90
CA ASN A 160 19.76 18.17 3.44
C ASN A 160 19.90 18.17 1.90
N HIS A 161 18.80 18.06 1.15
CA HIS A 161 18.82 18.32 -0.30
C HIS A 161 19.29 19.75 -0.65
N MET A 162 19.09 20.71 0.26
CA MET A 162 19.53 22.10 0.12
C MET A 162 21.01 22.30 0.49
N GLN A 163 21.63 21.34 1.18
CA GLN A 163 23.01 21.48 1.68
C GLN A 163 24.07 21.33 0.59
N GLY A 164 23.67 21.09 -0.67
CA GLY A 164 24.57 21.16 -1.82
C GLY A 164 25.79 20.25 -1.66
N TYR A 165 25.60 18.94 -1.62
CA TYR A 165 26.67 17.94 -1.57
C TYR A 165 27.53 17.88 -2.86
N GLY A 166 27.59 18.96 -3.63
CA GLY A 166 28.12 19.01 -4.98
C GLY A 166 27.18 18.35 -6.00
N PRO A 167 27.38 18.58 -7.31
CA PRO A 167 26.68 17.83 -8.32
C PRO A 167 27.03 16.34 -8.19
N TYR A 168 26.04 15.45 -8.35
CA TYR A 168 26.34 14.04 -8.56
C TYR A 168 27.33 13.92 -9.73
N PRO A 169 28.32 13.01 -9.66
CA PRO A 169 29.25 12.80 -10.76
C PRO A 169 28.50 12.64 -12.09
N ALA A 170 28.93 13.33 -13.15
CA ALA A 170 28.19 13.38 -14.42
C ALA A 170 27.82 11.98 -14.96
N HIS A 171 28.71 11.00 -14.81
CA HIS A 171 28.46 9.61 -15.22
C HIS A 171 27.33 8.91 -14.45
N LYS A 172 26.96 9.40 -13.25
CA LYS A 172 25.84 8.93 -12.42
C LYS A 172 24.54 9.71 -12.66
N THR A 173 24.57 10.75 -13.50
CA THR A 173 23.41 11.57 -13.88
C THR A 173 23.03 11.39 -15.35
N THR A 174 23.67 10.43 -16.03
CA THR A 174 23.25 9.95 -17.35
C THR A 174 22.05 9.04 -17.18
N TYR A 175 20.87 9.64 -17.15
CA TYR A 175 19.60 8.95 -17.11
C TYR A 175 19.17 8.59 -18.53
N ASN A 176 18.66 7.37 -18.75
CA ASN A 176 17.98 7.05 -19.99
C ASN A 176 16.64 7.80 -20.05
N ASN A 177 15.94 7.76 -21.18
CA ASN A 177 14.63 8.41 -21.37
C ASN A 177 13.54 7.97 -20.36
N GLN A 178 13.80 6.94 -19.55
CA GLN A 178 12.91 6.39 -18.53
C GLN A 178 13.32 6.77 -17.09
N THR A 179 14.57 7.15 -16.80
CA THR A 179 15.07 7.23 -15.40
C THR A 179 14.69 8.51 -14.64
N HIS A 180 13.93 9.42 -15.24
CA HIS A 180 13.50 10.67 -14.59
C HIS A 180 12.01 10.83 -14.85
N ARG A 181 11.15 10.39 -13.91
CA ARG A 181 9.72 10.79 -13.73
C ARG A 181 8.98 9.93 -12.69
N ALA A 182 9.64 9.46 -11.63
CA ALA A 182 8.89 8.96 -10.48
C ALA A 182 8.46 10.17 -9.63
N PHE A 183 7.16 10.40 -9.48
CA PHE A 183 6.62 11.34 -8.50
C PHE A 183 6.19 10.55 -7.27
N ASN A 184 6.76 10.82 -6.09
CA ASN A 184 6.37 10.11 -4.87
C ASN A 184 5.53 11.02 -3.97
N ILE A 185 4.35 10.54 -3.61
CA ILE A 185 3.44 11.21 -2.70
C ILE A 185 3.42 10.43 -1.40
N LEU A 186 3.59 11.12 -0.30
CA LEU A 186 3.35 10.59 1.04
C LEU A 186 2.02 11.15 1.55
N VAL A 187 1.06 10.27 1.81
CA VAL A 187 -0.26 10.64 2.32
C VAL A 187 -0.36 10.24 3.78
N GLU A 188 -0.48 11.23 4.65
CA GLU A 188 -0.70 11.08 6.08
C GLU A 188 -2.19 11.16 6.36
N THR A 189 -2.77 10.05 6.82
CA THR A 189 -4.22 9.89 6.85
C THR A 189 -4.86 10.27 8.18
N SER A 190 -4.12 10.22 9.29
CA SER A 190 -4.67 10.42 10.64
C SER A 190 -3.68 11.07 11.60
N ASP A 191 -4.17 11.90 12.52
CA ASP A 191 -3.33 12.54 13.57
C ASP A 191 -2.78 11.51 14.58
N LEU A 192 -3.38 10.32 14.68
CA LEU A 192 -2.91 9.24 15.54
C LEU A 192 -2.21 8.15 14.72
N LYS A 193 -1.01 7.73 15.14
CA LYS A 193 -0.33 6.58 14.54
C LYS A 193 -1.16 5.30 14.65
N ARG A 194 -1.80 5.11 15.80
CA ARG A 194 -2.65 3.95 16.11
C ARG A 194 -4.06 4.45 16.43
N PRO A 195 -5.11 3.98 15.73
CA PRO A 195 -6.48 4.20 16.20
C PRO A 195 -6.70 3.43 17.51
N ALA A 196 -7.73 3.80 18.28
CA ALA A 196 -8.05 3.11 19.53
C ALA A 196 -8.20 1.60 19.30
N GLN A 197 -7.73 0.78 20.25
CA GLN A 197 -7.75 -0.69 20.12
C GLN A 197 -9.16 -1.23 19.83
N THR A 198 -10.18 -0.57 20.37
CA THR A 198 -11.61 -0.88 20.18
C THR A 198 -12.17 -0.48 18.82
N ALA A 199 -11.46 0.37 18.07
CA ALA A 199 -11.87 0.85 16.75
C ALA A 199 -11.17 0.09 15.61
N LEU A 200 -10.08 -0.64 15.88
CA LEU A 200 -9.34 -1.39 14.88
C LEU A 200 -10.25 -2.39 14.11
N GLY A 201 -10.46 -2.15 12.82
CA GLY A 201 -11.14 -3.09 11.90
C GLY A 201 -12.58 -2.72 11.56
N LEU A 202 -13.15 -1.73 12.25
CA LEU A 202 -14.50 -1.27 11.94
C LEU A 202 -14.49 -0.38 10.70
N ARG A 203 -15.49 -0.50 9.83
CA ARG A 203 -15.68 0.47 8.71
C ARG A 203 -15.81 1.90 9.24
N SER A 204 -16.49 2.08 10.38
CA SER A 204 -16.51 3.36 11.07
C SER A 204 -15.12 3.84 11.42
N SER A 205 -14.11 3.00 11.63
CA SER A 205 -12.77 3.50 11.97
C SER A 205 -12.03 4.22 10.84
N LEU A 206 -12.37 3.92 9.59
CA LEU A 206 -11.88 4.64 8.41
C LEU A 206 -12.51 6.03 8.26
N TYR A 207 -13.68 6.27 8.87
CA TYR A 207 -14.45 7.52 8.71
C TYR A 207 -14.62 8.29 10.03
N ASP A 208 -14.95 7.63 11.13
CA ASP A 208 -15.22 8.20 12.47
C ASP A 208 -13.95 8.50 13.29
N VAL A 209 -12.81 7.84 13.06
CA VAL A 209 -11.57 8.16 13.80
C VAL A 209 -10.95 9.47 13.29
N ASP A 210 -11.26 9.87 12.05
CA ASP A 210 -10.79 11.13 11.45
C ASP A 210 -11.87 12.20 11.23
N LEU A 211 -13.16 11.88 11.42
CA LEU A 211 -14.19 12.89 11.64
C LEU A 211 -14.19 13.37 13.10
N GLN A 212 -13.01 13.77 13.61
CA GLN A 212 -13.05 14.80 14.65
C GLN A 212 -13.68 16.02 14.00
N VAL A 213 -14.95 16.25 14.30
CA VAL A 213 -15.69 17.46 13.93
C VAL A 213 -14.76 18.62 14.25
N ARG A 214 -14.17 19.24 13.22
CA ARG A 214 -13.62 20.57 13.38
C ARG A 214 -14.81 21.42 13.76
N THR A 215 -14.97 21.69 15.05
CA THR A 215 -15.79 22.80 15.55
C THR A 215 -15.09 24.11 15.18
N THR A 216 -14.83 24.32 13.89
CA THR A 216 -14.69 25.66 13.36
C THR A 216 -16.10 26.18 13.22
N GLY A 217 -16.44 27.17 14.05
CA GLY A 217 -17.76 27.76 14.12
C GLY A 217 -18.40 27.93 12.74
N GLY A 218 -19.50 27.21 12.54
CA GLY A 218 -20.50 27.48 11.51
C GLY A 218 -20.01 27.40 10.06
N ARG A 219 -19.68 26.20 9.57
CA ARG A 219 -20.06 25.73 8.21
C ARG A 219 -19.59 24.30 8.00
N THR A 220 -20.56 23.39 7.94
CA THR A 220 -20.37 22.01 7.52
C THR A 220 -20.11 21.99 6.01
N ILE A 221 -18.92 21.54 5.60
CA ILE A 221 -18.68 21.07 4.24
C ILE A 221 -18.63 19.56 4.33
N VAL A 222 -19.59 18.90 3.69
CA VAL A 222 -19.66 17.45 3.53
C VAL A 222 -19.02 17.12 2.18
N PHE A 223 -17.99 16.27 2.18
CA PHE A 223 -17.63 15.45 1.02
C PHE A 223 -18.13 14.04 1.29
#